data_AF-W9YLR3-F1
#
_entry.id   AF-W9YLR3-F1
#
_cell.length_a   1.000
_cell.length_b   1.000
_cell.length_c   1.000
_cell.angle_alpha   90.00
_cell.angle_beta   90.00
_cell.angle_gamma   90.00
#
_symmetry.space_group_name_H-M   'P 1'
#
loop_
_entity.id
_entity.type
_entity.pdbx_description
1 polymer ?
#
loop_
_entity_poly.entity_id
_entity_poly.type
_entity_poly.pdbx_seq_one_letter_code
_entity_poly.pdbx_strand_id
1 'polypeptide(L)'
;MSVRIDFIDLEICKQRGIWVLDCANANTNSVAKHEVGLYLAARRKVVELPQRTIRGEWADQGALLGILRDHNDRRPLSLKDEKVGIVGYGSIGMAHQPRGDTYNKLTIASELGRQIVDICTSLRMSVCL
;
A
#
# COMPACT_ATOMS: atom_id res chain seq x y z
N MET A 1 -4.77 -16.84 15.14
CA MET A 1 -3.59 -16.01 15.47
C MET A 1 -3.58 -14.81 14.54
N SER A 2 -3.48 -13.60 15.08
CA SER A 2 -3.48 -12.32 14.35
C SER A 2 -2.41 -11.41 14.96
N VAL A 3 -1.84 -10.51 14.16
CA VAL A 3 -0.91 -9.48 14.65
C VAL A 3 -1.66 -8.43 15.46
N ARG A 4 -2.89 -8.10 15.06
CA ARG A 4 -3.69 -7.07 15.69
C ARG A 4 -4.78 -7.70 16.55
N ILE A 5 -4.98 -7.15 17.74
CA ILE A 5 -5.87 -7.67 18.79
C ILE A 5 -6.99 -6.68 19.16
N ASP A 6 -7.31 -5.70 18.30
CA ASP A 6 -8.34 -4.68 18.58
C ASP A 6 -9.74 -5.27 18.83
N PHE A 7 -9.96 -6.50 18.38
CA PHE A 7 -11.22 -7.22 18.59
C PHE A 7 -11.32 -7.84 20.01
N ILE A 8 -10.27 -7.74 20.82
CA ILE A 8 -10.22 -8.24 22.19
C ILE A 8 -10.26 -7.05 23.15
N ASP A 9 -11.17 -7.09 24.11
CA ASP A 9 -11.20 -6.13 25.21
C ASP A 9 -10.09 -6.46 26.21
N LEU A 10 -8.98 -5.74 26.08
CA LEU A 10 -7.80 -5.92 26.93
C LEU A 10 -8.07 -5.54 28.39
N GLU A 11 -8.99 -4.63 28.66
CA GLU A 11 -9.30 -4.18 30.03
C GLU A 11 -10.08 -5.27 30.78
N ILE A 12 -11.09 -5.88 30.15
CA ILE A 12 -11.83 -6.99 30.74
C ILE A 12 -10.92 -8.21 30.93
N CYS A 13 -10.07 -8.53 29.95
CA CYS A 13 -9.12 -9.62 30.06
C CYS A 13 -8.15 -9.40 31.23
N LYS A 14 -7.64 -8.19 31.40
CA LYS A 14 -6.74 -7.82 32.51
C LYS A 14 -7.42 -7.94 33.87
N GLN A 15 -8.66 -7.47 33.99
CA GLN A 15 -9.45 -7.59 35.23
C GLN A 15 -9.70 -9.06 35.63
N ARG A 16 -9.81 -9.95 34.65
CA ARG A 16 -10.03 -11.39 34.86
C ARG A 16 -8.74 -12.20 35.01
N GLY A 17 -7.57 -11.55 34.95
CA GLY A 17 -6.27 -12.23 34.99
C GLY A 17 -5.98 -13.10 33.76
N ILE A 18 -6.63 -12.80 32.63
CA ILE A 18 -6.46 -13.53 31.36
C ILE A 18 -5.36 -12.86 30.55
N TRP A 19 -4.31 -13.61 30.24
CA TRP A 19 -3.22 -13.15 29.37
C TRP A 19 -3.64 -13.21 27.91
N VAL A 20 -3.46 -12.09 27.21
CA VAL A 20 -3.66 -11.99 25.77
C VAL A 20 -2.30 -11.71 25.15
N LEU A 21 -1.94 -12.51 24.14
CA LEU A 21 -0.69 -12.40 23.40
C LEU A 21 -1.02 -12.14 21.93
N ASP A 22 -0.33 -11.18 21.34
CA ASP A 22 -0.34 -10.98 19.90
C ASP A 22 0.83 -11.73 19.25
N CYS A 23 0.72 -11.94 17.94
CA CYS A 23 1.82 -12.49 17.14
C CYS A 23 2.54 -11.35 16.40
N ALA A 24 3.12 -10.42 17.16
CA ALA A 24 3.85 -9.30 16.60
C ALA A 24 4.87 -9.78 15.54
N ASN A 25 4.99 -9.02 14.45
CA ASN A 25 5.93 -9.26 13.35
C ASN A 25 5.76 -10.56 12.52
N ALA A 26 4.76 -11.39 12.80
CA ALA A 26 4.58 -12.66 12.11
C ALA A 26 4.31 -12.54 10.59
N ASN A 27 3.74 -11.42 10.13
CA ASN A 27 3.36 -11.22 8.73
C ASN A 27 3.89 -9.94 8.09
N THR A 28 4.79 -9.21 8.77
CA THR A 28 5.30 -7.90 8.33
C THR A 28 5.80 -7.94 6.88
N ASN A 29 6.64 -8.92 6.54
CA ASN A 29 7.21 -9.06 5.20
C ASN A 29 6.17 -9.41 4.12
N SER A 30 5.21 -10.27 4.46
CA SER A 30 4.18 -10.74 3.53
C SER A 30 3.20 -9.62 3.21
N VAL A 31 2.79 -8.86 4.24
CA VAL A 31 1.87 -7.74 4.07
C VAL A 31 2.56 -6.60 3.31
N ALA A 32 3.84 -6.30 3.57
CA ALA A 32 4.58 -5.26 2.84
C ALA A 32 4.69 -5.56 1.33
N LYS A 33 5.03 -6.81 0.97
CA LYS A 33 5.10 -7.22 -0.44
C LYS A 33 3.72 -7.19 -1.10
N HIS A 34 2.69 -7.65 -0.39
CA HIS A 34 1.33 -7.66 -0.90
C HIS A 34 0.80 -6.25 -1.12
N GLU A 35 1.14 -5.32 -0.23
CA GLU A 35 0.75 -3.92 -0.32
C GLU A 35 1.31 -3.24 -1.58
N VAL A 36 2.62 -3.36 -1.81
CA VAL A 36 3.22 -2.84 -3.05
C VAL A 36 2.62 -3.52 -4.28
N GLY A 37 2.29 -4.81 -4.17
CA GLY A 37 1.55 -5.54 -5.21
C GLY A 37 0.17 -4.93 -5.49
N LEU A 38 -0.61 -4.61 -4.45
CA LEU A 38 -1.92 -3.98 -4.57
C LEU A 38 -1.83 -2.57 -5.17
N TYR A 39 -0.81 -1.80 -4.77
CA TYR A 39 -0.53 -0.49 -5.36
C TYR A 39 -0.34 -0.58 -6.87
N LEU A 40 0.59 -1.45 -7.31
CA LEU A 40 0.88 -1.66 -8.72
C LEU A 40 -0.34 -2.22 -9.46
N ALA A 41 -1.10 -3.12 -8.83
CA ALA A 41 -2.29 -3.70 -9.42
C ALA A 41 -3.39 -2.65 -9.66
N ALA A 42 -3.62 -1.75 -8.71
CA ALA A 42 -4.59 -0.67 -8.83
C ALA A 42 -4.16 0.36 -9.89
N ARG A 43 -2.88 0.75 -9.92
CA ARG A 43 -2.36 1.78 -10.83
C ARG A 43 -2.18 1.30 -12.26
N ARG A 44 -1.70 0.07 -12.46
CA ARG A 44 -1.44 -0.52 -13.78
C ARG A 44 -2.57 -1.39 -14.28
N LYS A 45 -3.67 -1.51 -13.51
CA LYS A 45 -4.85 -2.32 -13.86
C LYS A 45 -4.48 -3.75 -14.26
N VAL A 46 -3.46 -4.33 -13.63
CA VAL A 46 -2.89 -5.64 -14.03
C VAL A 46 -3.89 -6.80 -13.89
N VAL A 47 -4.96 -6.59 -13.12
CA VAL A 47 -6.07 -7.55 -12.97
C VAL A 47 -7.14 -7.34 -14.05
N GLU A 48 -7.44 -6.08 -14.39
CA GLU A 48 -8.51 -5.73 -15.33
C GLU A 48 -8.06 -5.85 -16.80
N LEU A 49 -6.81 -5.48 -17.10
CA LEU A 49 -6.25 -5.55 -18.46
C LEU A 49 -6.33 -6.96 -19.05
N PRO A 50 -5.84 -8.02 -18.39
CA PRO A 50 -5.91 -9.38 -18.94
C PRO A 50 -7.35 -9.85 -19.14
N GLN A 51 -8.27 -9.49 -18.24
CA GLN A 51 -9.68 -9.87 -18.35
C GLN A 51 -10.32 -9.27 -19.60
N ARG A 52 -10.04 -8.00 -19.91
CA ARG A 52 -10.52 -7.34 -21.14
C ARG A 52 -9.86 -7.87 -22.39
N THR A 53 -8.56 -8.19 -22.33
CA THR A 53 -7.85 -8.83 -23.45
C THR A 53 -8.46 -10.19 -23.79
N ILE A 54 -8.75 -11.02 -22.77
CA ILE A 54 -9.40 -12.34 -22.95
C ILE A 54 -10.81 -12.19 -23.55
N ARG A 55 -11.51 -11.09 -23.24
CA ARG A 55 -12.82 -10.76 -23.83
C ARG A 55 -12.78 -10.28 -25.28
N GLY A 56 -11.59 -10.15 -25.87
CA GLY A 56 -11.42 -9.68 -27.25
C GLY A 56 -11.41 -8.16 -27.41
N GLU A 57 -11.60 -7.38 -26.33
CA GLU A 57 -11.69 -5.91 -26.39
C GLU A 57 -10.42 -5.27 -26.99
N TRP A 58 -9.26 -5.92 -26.83
CA TRP A 58 -8.02 -5.44 -27.43
C TRP A 58 -7.99 -5.59 -28.96
N ALA A 59 -8.55 -6.68 -29.49
CA ALA A 59 -8.64 -6.90 -30.93
C ALA A 59 -9.61 -5.91 -31.59
N ASP A 60 -10.71 -5.58 -30.91
CA ASP A 60 -11.73 -4.66 -31.42
C ASP A 60 -11.29 -3.19 -31.36
N GLN A 61 -10.63 -2.78 -30.28
CA GLN A 61 -10.27 -1.38 -30.03
C GLN A 61 -8.84 -1.02 -30.48
N GLY A 62 -8.01 -2.01 -30.82
CA GLY A 62 -6.59 -1.86 -31.17
C GLY A 62 -5.67 -1.49 -29.99
N ALA A 63 -6.17 -0.76 -28.97
CA ALA A 63 -5.43 -0.42 -27.76
C ALA A 63 -6.34 -0.25 -26.54
N LEU A 64 -5.93 -0.82 -25.40
CA LEU A 64 -6.64 -0.68 -24.11
C LEU A 64 -6.08 0.45 -23.24
N LEU A 65 -5.28 1.37 -23.78
CA LEU A 65 -4.62 2.44 -23.01
C LEU A 65 -5.62 3.40 -22.33
N GLY A 66 -6.86 3.47 -22.84
CA GLY A 66 -7.92 4.30 -22.25
C GLY A 66 -8.27 3.92 -20.82
N ILE A 67 -8.19 2.63 -20.46
CA ILE A 67 -8.57 2.16 -19.12
C ILE A 67 -7.52 2.45 -18.05
N LEU A 68 -6.30 2.79 -18.49
CA LEU A 68 -5.17 3.14 -17.62
C LEU A 68 -5.19 4.61 -17.19
N ARG A 69 -6.14 5.39 -17.70
CA ARG A 69 -6.26 6.81 -17.37
C ARG A 69 -6.73 6.99 -15.93
N ASP A 70 -6.21 8.03 -15.29
CA ASP A 70 -6.63 8.40 -13.94
C ASP A 70 -7.98 9.16 -13.94
N HIS A 71 -8.47 9.52 -12.75
CA HIS A 71 -9.70 10.30 -12.57
C HIS A 71 -9.70 11.64 -13.33
N ASN A 72 -8.53 12.18 -13.66
CA ASN A 72 -8.37 13.45 -14.36
C ASN A 72 -8.07 13.24 -15.86
N ASP A 73 -8.38 12.04 -16.39
CA ASP A 73 -8.12 11.60 -17.76
C ASP A 73 -6.63 11.60 -18.16
N ARG A 74 -5.70 11.67 -17.21
CA ARG A 74 -4.27 11.72 -17.51
C ARG A 74 -3.71 10.31 -17.71
N ARG A 75 -2.66 10.21 -18.52
CA ARG A 75 -1.88 8.97 -18.64
C ARG A 75 -1.26 8.62 -17.29
N PRO A 76 -1.14 7.33 -16.95
CA PRO A 76 -0.51 6.92 -15.72
C PRO A 76 0.96 7.35 -15.73
N LEU A 77 1.42 7.91 -14.61
CA LEU A 77 2.80 8.35 -14.43
C LEU A 77 3.76 7.16 -14.51
N SER A 78 5.03 7.42 -14.82
CA SER A 78 6.09 6.44 -14.60
C SER A 78 6.32 6.28 -13.11
N LEU A 79 6.77 5.10 -12.66
CA LEU A 79 7.08 4.87 -11.24
C LEU A 79 8.06 5.91 -10.67
N LYS A 80 8.98 6.41 -11.51
CA LYS A 80 9.95 7.47 -11.15
C LYS A 80 9.32 8.81 -10.81
N ASP A 81 8.19 9.11 -11.46
CA ASP A 81 7.48 10.39 -11.31
C ASP A 81 6.37 10.29 -10.25
N GLU A 82 6.15 9.10 -9.69
CA GLU A 82 5.17 8.86 -8.65
C GLU A 82 5.73 9.20 -7.26
N LYS A 83 4.92 9.93 -6.50
CA LYS A 83 5.14 10.20 -5.08
C LYS A 83 4.23 9.29 -4.26
N VAL A 84 4.81 8.55 -3.32
CA VAL A 84 4.09 7.66 -2.39
C VAL A 84 4.10 8.28 -1.00
N GLY A 85 2.95 8.35 -0.34
CA GLY A 85 2.78 9.04 0.95
C GLY A 85 2.29 8.12 2.06
N ILE A 86 3.22 7.57 2.83
CA ILE A 86 3.01 6.57 3.89
C ILE A 86 2.36 7.25 5.10
N VAL A 87 1.24 6.73 5.66
CA VAL A 87 0.64 7.29 6.91
C VAL A 87 0.38 6.20 7.92
N GLY A 88 0.70 6.53 9.17
CA GLY A 88 0.71 5.64 10.34
C GLY A 88 2.12 5.12 10.65
N TYR A 89 3.08 6.02 10.71
CA TYR A 89 4.41 5.66 11.19
C TYR A 89 4.33 5.48 12.72
N GLY A 90 4.61 4.26 13.21
CA GLY A 90 4.61 3.96 14.66
C GLY A 90 5.65 4.77 15.43
N SER A 91 5.98 4.37 16.67
CA SER A 91 6.83 5.09 17.63
C SER A 91 8.21 5.61 17.14
N ILE A 92 8.69 5.21 15.95
CA ILE A 92 9.96 5.63 15.35
C ILE A 92 9.79 6.80 14.32
N GLY A 93 8.56 7.14 13.93
CA GLY A 93 8.26 8.15 12.89
C GLY A 93 8.13 9.58 13.37
N MET A 94 8.08 9.77 14.68
CA MET A 94 7.92 11.08 15.30
C MET A 94 9.12 12.02 15.09
N ALA A 95 10.26 11.51 14.61
CA ALA A 95 11.50 12.28 14.52
C ALA A 95 11.69 13.05 13.19
N HIS A 96 10.95 12.74 12.11
CA HIS A 96 11.26 13.29 10.78
C HIS A 96 10.02 13.54 9.91
N GLN A 97 9.13 14.45 10.31
CA GLN A 97 8.13 15.01 9.39
C GLN A 97 8.67 16.24 8.64
N PRO A 98 8.73 16.24 7.30
CA PRO A 98 8.73 17.46 6.52
C PRO A 98 7.30 17.99 6.39
N ARG A 99 7.14 19.30 6.59
CA ARG A 99 5.88 20.01 6.33
C ARG A 99 5.68 20.23 4.83
N GLY A 100 4.48 19.93 4.35
CA GLY A 100 3.90 20.52 3.14
C GLY A 100 4.08 19.72 1.84
N ASP A 101 2.98 19.18 1.33
CA ASP A 101 2.39 19.52 0.03
C ASP A 101 1.33 18.48 -0.38
N THR A 102 0.38 18.86 -1.21
CA THR A 102 -0.70 17.99 -1.70
C THR A 102 -0.18 16.68 -2.32
N TYR A 103 -0.55 15.53 -1.74
CA TYR A 103 -0.08 14.19 -2.17
C TYR A 103 -1.21 13.32 -2.75
N ASN A 104 -0.93 12.67 -3.88
CA ASN A 104 -1.72 11.54 -4.39
C ASN A 104 -1.41 10.31 -3.52
N LYS A 105 -2.29 9.99 -2.57
CA LYS A 105 -2.09 9.08 -1.43
C LYS A 105 -1.99 7.58 -1.80
N LEU A 106 -0.97 6.90 -1.25
CA LEU A 106 -1.07 5.53 -0.72
C LEU A 106 -0.32 5.50 0.61
N THR A 107 -1.02 5.08 1.67
CA THR A 107 -0.86 5.48 3.07
C THR A 107 -0.94 4.23 3.94
N ILE A 108 0.17 3.63 4.39
CA ILE A 108 0.16 2.45 5.28
C ILE A 108 1.30 2.50 6.32
N ALA A 109 1.15 1.77 7.42
CA ALA A 109 1.68 2.01 8.74
C ALA A 109 2.39 0.77 9.33
N SER A 110 3.48 0.94 10.11
CA SER A 110 4.26 -0.04 10.95
C SER A 110 5.70 -0.34 10.46
N GLU A 111 6.40 -1.31 11.06
CA GLU A 111 7.75 -1.81 10.64
C GLU A 111 7.79 -2.28 9.18
N LEU A 112 6.60 -2.54 8.62
CA LEU A 112 6.31 -2.60 7.18
C LEU A 112 6.84 -1.39 6.39
N GLY A 113 6.72 -0.19 6.94
CA GLY A 113 7.01 1.07 6.27
C GLY A 113 8.46 1.15 5.81
N ARG A 114 9.43 0.65 6.59
CA ARG A 114 10.84 0.64 6.16
C ARG A 114 11.05 -0.29 4.95
N GLN A 115 10.44 -1.47 4.96
CA GLN A 115 10.52 -2.39 3.83
C GLN A 115 9.81 -1.86 2.60
N ILE A 116 8.67 -1.18 2.77
CA ILE A 116 7.96 -0.53 1.68
C ILE A 116 8.79 0.62 1.12
N VAL A 117 9.43 1.42 1.98
CA VAL A 117 10.36 2.48 1.55
C VAL A 117 11.53 1.88 0.77
N ASP A 118 12.13 0.79 1.23
CA ASP A 118 13.23 0.12 0.53
C ASP A 118 12.78 -0.40 -0.84
N ILE A 119 11.60 -1.04 -0.91
CA ILE A 119 11.02 -1.53 -2.16
C ILE A 119 10.71 -0.36 -3.10
N CYS A 120 10.04 0.68 -2.62
CA CYS A 120 9.72 1.87 -3.41
C CYS A 120 10.98 2.60 -3.89
N THR A 121 12.01 2.70 -3.05
CA THR A 121 13.30 3.30 -3.40
C THR A 121 14.02 2.47 -4.46
N SER A 122 13.98 1.13 -4.37
CA SER A 122 14.52 0.23 -5.40
C SER A 122 13.81 0.38 -6.74
N LEU A 123 12.51 0.69 -6.71
CA LEU A 123 11.69 1.00 -7.89
C LEU A 123 11.87 2.45 -8.38
N ARG A 124 12.79 3.21 -7.76
CA ARG A 124 13.08 4.63 -8.02
C ARG A 124 11.88 5.56 -7.83
N MET A 125 10.95 5.20 -6.96
CA MET A 125 9.81 6.03 -6.58
C MET A 125 10.23 7.09 -5.56
N SER A 126 9.57 8.24 -5.57
CA SER A 126 9.77 9.26 -4.54
C SER A 126 8.88 8.93 -3.34
N VAL A 127 9.47 8.75 -2.15
CA VAL A 127 8.71 8.48 -0.92
C VAL A 127 8.66 9.74 -0.07
N CYS A 128 7.45 10.16 0.33
CA CYS A 128 7.21 11.21 1.30
C CYS A 128 6.77 10.57 2.63
N LEU A 129 7.45 10.95 3.72
CA LEU A 129 7.18 10.53 5.10
C LEU A 129 6.40 11.63 5.85
#